data_AF-A0A2E3DPS6-F1
#
_entry.id   AF-A0A2E3DPS6-F1
#
_cell.length_a   1.000
_cell.length_b   1.000
_cell.length_c   1.000
_cell.angle_alpha   90.00
_cell.angle_beta   90.00
_cell.angle_gamma   90.00
#
_symmetry.space_group_name_H-M   'P 1'
#
loop_
_entity.id
_entity.type
_entity.pdbx_description
1 polymer ?
#
loop_
_entity_poly.entity_id
_entity_poly.type
_entity_poly.pdbx_seq_one_letter_code
_entity_poly.pdbx_strand_id
1 'polypeptide(L)'
;MDLKERFEIWRDVYALQIDFLRELGNYKLNVAKSDLVTAVASNQLAVARMKAHIAQELQGALRRLHQMEGRTATKVKRLTTMARNAAYIQNGDDMTRSRMQLMWAAYKVFERMVPIEQLEQTMLLDLHPGARKGTQYTNKAEPSEHCHDIPDYVDNAHMLIGYIKRRNYLPIRGTLAHRHVLKVFQAIANVAAAQLNKMEDAIKQMRSNTYKVWNPLIIAGLPDTLDVKKILYNGMKDL
;
A
#
# COMPACT_ATOMS: atom_id res chain seq x y z
N MET A 1 12.52 13.89 7.00
CA MET A 1 11.16 13.57 6.51
C MET A 1 10.59 12.46 7.37
N ASP A 2 9.56 12.82 8.14
CA ASP A 2 8.87 11.95 9.08
C ASP A 2 8.20 10.76 8.37
N LEU A 3 8.04 9.61 9.03
CA LEU A 3 7.46 8.40 8.45
C LEU A 3 6.01 8.65 7.99
N LYS A 4 5.30 9.52 8.71
CA LYS A 4 3.96 10.00 8.34
C LYS A 4 3.96 10.75 7.01
N GLU A 5 4.83 11.74 6.86
CA GLU A 5 4.96 12.52 5.62
C GLU A 5 5.30 11.60 4.45
N ARG A 6 6.17 10.61 4.66
CA ARG A 6 6.48 9.58 3.66
C ARG A 6 5.24 8.82 3.21
N PHE A 7 4.35 8.43 4.13
CA PHE A 7 3.13 7.71 3.79
C PHE A 7 2.09 8.58 3.07
N GLU A 8 1.99 9.86 3.40
CA GLU A 8 1.09 10.80 2.73
C GLU A 8 1.58 11.10 1.31
N ILE A 9 2.87 11.40 1.14
CA ILE A 9 3.50 11.57 -0.18
C ILE A 9 3.32 10.30 -1.02
N TRP A 10 3.55 9.13 -0.43
CA TRP A 10 3.39 7.86 -1.15
C TRP A 10 1.96 7.63 -1.64
N ARG A 11 0.94 7.96 -0.82
CA ARG A 11 -0.48 7.86 -1.21
C ARG A 11 -0.79 8.75 -2.41
N ASP A 12 -0.29 9.98 -2.37
CA ASP A 12 -0.60 10.99 -3.37
C ASP A 12 0.13 10.68 -4.68
N VAL A 13 1.40 10.25 -4.60
CA VAL A 13 2.17 9.74 -5.75
C VAL A 13 1.51 8.49 -6.35
N TYR A 14 1.00 7.58 -5.52
CA TYR A 14 0.27 6.40 -5.98
C TYR A 14 -0.97 6.76 -6.81
N ALA A 15 -1.79 7.68 -6.28
CA ALA A 15 -3.00 8.14 -6.98
C ALA A 15 -2.62 8.77 -8.34
N LEU A 16 -1.63 9.66 -8.35
CA LEU A 16 -1.15 10.32 -9.57
C LEU A 16 -0.59 9.33 -10.61
N GLN A 17 0.16 8.31 -10.18
CA GLN A 17 0.71 7.30 -11.09
C GLN A 17 -0.38 6.46 -11.75
N ILE A 18 -1.43 6.13 -11.01
CA ILE A 18 -2.57 5.38 -11.54
C ILE A 18 -3.38 6.24 -12.50
N ASP A 19 -3.69 7.48 -12.11
CA ASP A 19 -4.44 8.40 -12.97
C ASP A 19 -3.67 8.65 -14.27
N PHE A 20 -2.35 8.86 -14.19
CA PHE A 20 -1.51 8.98 -15.38
C PHE A 20 -1.56 7.74 -16.28
N LEU A 21 -1.44 6.53 -15.72
CA LEU A 21 -1.52 5.30 -16.50
C LEU A 21 -2.89 5.12 -17.16
N ARG A 22 -3.97 5.47 -16.46
CA ARG A 22 -5.33 5.43 -16.98
C ARG A 22 -5.50 6.40 -18.16
N GLU A 23 -5.15 7.66 -17.97
CA GLU A 23 -5.27 8.69 -19.01
C GLU A 23 -4.42 8.34 -20.25
N LEU A 24 -3.18 7.89 -20.03
CA LEU A 24 -2.31 7.43 -21.11
C LEU A 24 -2.91 6.24 -21.87
N GLY A 25 -3.49 5.28 -21.16
CA GLY A 25 -4.14 4.12 -21.77
C GLY A 25 -5.37 4.50 -22.59
N ASN A 26 -6.20 5.41 -22.08
CA ASN A 26 -7.37 5.93 -22.77
C ASN A 26 -6.98 6.69 -24.04
N TYR A 27 -6.01 7.58 -23.93
CA TYR A 27 -5.46 8.31 -25.07
C TYR A 27 -4.98 7.34 -26.16
N LYS A 28 -4.17 6.33 -25.80
CA LYS A 28 -3.64 5.33 -26.75
C LYS A 28 -4.75 4.51 -27.42
N LEU A 29 -5.77 4.09 -26.66
CA LEU A 29 -6.91 3.37 -27.22
C LEU A 29 -7.68 4.23 -28.22
N ASN A 30 -7.86 5.52 -27.93
CA ASN A 30 -8.54 6.45 -28.83
C ASN A 30 -7.77 6.68 -30.12
N VAL A 31 -6.43 6.81 -30.04
CA VAL A 31 -5.55 6.88 -31.22
C VAL A 31 -5.71 5.62 -32.07
N ALA A 32 -5.58 4.42 -31.49
CA ALA A 32 -5.71 3.16 -32.21
C ALA A 32 -7.08 3.00 -32.90
N LYS A 33 -8.16 3.44 -32.24
CA LYS A 33 -9.51 3.45 -32.83
C LYS A 33 -9.65 4.45 -33.99
N SER A 34 -9.08 5.65 -33.85
CA SER A 34 -9.05 6.64 -34.93
C SER A 34 -8.29 6.08 -36.14
N ASP A 35 -7.14 5.48 -35.91
CA ASP A 35 -6.30 4.87 -36.94
C ASP A 35 -6.97 3.72 -37.68
N LEU A 36 -7.78 2.93 -36.96
CA LEU A 36 -8.65 1.91 -37.53
C LEU A 36 -9.70 2.53 -38.46
N VAL A 37 -10.42 3.56 -37.99
CA VAL A 37 -11.45 4.25 -38.78
C VAL A 37 -10.84 4.81 -40.07
N THR A 38 -9.66 5.44 -39.99
CA THR A 38 -8.93 5.94 -41.16
C THR A 38 -8.58 4.82 -42.14
N ALA A 39 -8.06 3.69 -41.65
CA ALA A 39 -7.70 2.55 -42.51
C ALA A 39 -8.91 1.91 -43.20
N VAL A 40 -10.06 1.85 -42.51
CA VAL A 40 -11.34 1.42 -43.10
C VAL A 40 -11.80 2.41 -44.16
N ALA A 41 -11.75 3.72 -43.89
CA ALA A 41 -12.13 4.76 -44.85
C ALA A 41 -11.23 4.78 -46.09
N SER A 42 -9.94 4.45 -45.94
CA SER A 42 -8.97 4.28 -47.04
C SER A 42 -9.06 2.92 -47.74
N ASN A 43 -10.03 2.08 -47.40
CA ASN A 43 -10.26 0.75 -47.98
C ASN A 43 -9.08 -0.23 -47.85
N GLN A 44 -8.22 -0.04 -46.85
CA GLN A 44 -7.05 -0.89 -46.59
C GLN A 44 -7.42 -2.04 -45.65
N LEU A 45 -8.15 -3.03 -46.17
CA LEU A 45 -8.71 -4.14 -45.38
C LEU A 45 -7.70 -4.91 -44.50
N ALA A 46 -6.49 -5.17 -45.00
CA ALA A 46 -5.44 -5.86 -44.23
C ALA A 46 -4.93 -5.00 -43.05
N VAL A 47 -4.72 -3.70 -43.29
CA VAL A 47 -4.28 -2.73 -42.28
C VAL A 47 -5.38 -2.51 -41.24
N ALA A 48 -6.63 -2.40 -41.67
CA ALA A 48 -7.78 -2.28 -40.79
C ALA A 48 -7.93 -3.49 -39.85
N ARG A 49 -7.74 -4.72 -40.33
CA ARG A 49 -7.79 -5.92 -39.48
C ARG A 49 -6.69 -5.92 -38.42
N MET A 50 -5.48 -5.53 -38.80
CA MET A 50 -4.36 -5.41 -37.88
C MET A 50 -4.60 -4.35 -36.80
N LYS A 51 -5.07 -3.15 -37.20
CA LYS A 51 -5.41 -2.06 -36.28
C LYS A 51 -6.58 -2.41 -35.35
N ALA A 52 -7.54 -3.20 -35.82
CA ALA A 52 -8.64 -3.71 -35.00
C ALA A 52 -8.13 -4.65 -33.90
N HIS A 53 -7.19 -5.55 -34.23
CA HIS A 53 -6.56 -6.43 -33.24
C HIS A 53 -5.79 -5.63 -32.18
N ILE A 54 -5.02 -4.63 -32.60
CA ILE A 54 -4.28 -3.72 -31.70
C ILE A 54 -5.24 -2.99 -30.76
N ALA A 55 -6.34 -2.43 -31.29
CA ALA A 55 -7.33 -1.74 -30.48
C ALA A 55 -8.00 -2.69 -29.47
N GLN A 56 -8.29 -3.94 -29.85
CA GLN A 56 -8.84 -4.94 -28.93
C GLN A 56 -7.86 -5.32 -27.82
N GLU A 57 -6.58 -5.52 -28.13
CA GLU A 57 -5.56 -5.82 -27.13
C GLU A 57 -5.33 -4.66 -26.15
N LEU A 58 -5.27 -3.43 -26.66
CA LEU A 58 -5.20 -2.22 -25.83
C LEU A 58 -6.42 -2.10 -24.91
N GLN A 59 -7.61 -2.38 -25.43
CA GLN A 59 -8.84 -2.36 -24.63
C GLN A 59 -8.84 -3.46 -23.55
N GLY A 60 -8.34 -4.66 -23.88
CA GLY A 60 -8.18 -5.76 -22.92
C GLY A 60 -7.16 -5.43 -21.82
N ALA A 61 -6.03 -4.82 -22.20
CA ALA A 61 -5.01 -4.36 -21.25
C ALA A 61 -5.55 -3.26 -20.32
N LEU A 62 -6.31 -2.30 -20.86
CA LEU A 62 -6.95 -1.23 -20.08
C LEU A 62 -7.98 -1.78 -19.09
N ARG A 63 -8.79 -2.77 -19.50
CA ARG A 63 -9.73 -3.47 -18.60
C ARG A 63 -9.01 -4.20 -17.47
N ARG A 64 -7.91 -4.90 -17.76
CA ARG A 64 -7.09 -5.56 -16.73
C ARG A 64 -6.50 -4.55 -15.75
N LEU A 65 -6.02 -3.41 -16.25
CA LEU A 65 -5.52 -2.31 -15.44
C LEU A 65 -6.61 -1.77 -14.50
N HIS A 66 -7.82 -1.50 -14.99
CA HIS A 66 -8.94 -1.05 -14.15
C HIS A 66 -9.39 -2.07 -13.10
N GLN A 67 -9.44 -3.36 -13.44
CA GLN A 67 -9.80 -4.40 -12.48
C GLN A 67 -8.76 -4.54 -11.37
N MET A 68 -7.48 -4.45 -11.73
CA MET A 68 -6.38 -4.47 -10.77
C MET A 68 -6.35 -3.19 -9.93
N GLU A 69 -6.66 -2.04 -10.52
CA GLU A 69 -6.79 -0.77 -9.83
C GLU A 69 -7.81 -0.84 -8.71
N GLY A 70 -9.04 -1.31 -9.00
CA GLY A 70 -10.09 -1.42 -7.98
C GLY A 70 -9.68 -2.28 -6.79
N ARG A 71 -9.03 -3.43 -7.04
CA ARG A 71 -8.55 -4.34 -5.99
C ARG A 71 -7.36 -3.76 -5.21
N THR A 72 -6.44 -3.11 -5.90
CA THR A 72 -5.19 -2.61 -5.32
C THR A 72 -5.44 -1.30 -4.56
N ALA A 73 -6.27 -0.39 -5.09
CA ALA A 73 -6.58 0.90 -4.48
C ALA A 73 -7.25 0.77 -3.11
N THR A 74 -8.22 -0.14 -2.94
CA THR A 74 -8.85 -0.36 -1.63
C THR A 74 -7.85 -0.92 -0.61
N LYS A 75 -7.02 -1.88 -1.03
CA LYS A 75 -5.99 -2.48 -0.18
C LYS A 75 -4.94 -1.45 0.22
N VAL A 76 -4.48 -0.66 -0.75
CA VAL A 76 -3.50 0.42 -0.58
C VAL A 76 -4.04 1.48 0.37
N LYS A 77 -5.22 2.05 0.10
CA LYS A 77 -5.86 3.06 0.97
C LYS A 77 -5.97 2.57 2.41
N ARG A 78 -6.38 1.32 2.61
CA ARG A 78 -6.47 0.70 3.93
C ARG A 78 -5.11 0.60 4.60
N LEU A 79 -4.10 0.06 3.92
CA LEU A 79 -2.74 -0.10 4.46
C LEU A 79 -2.09 1.24 4.80
N THR A 80 -2.19 2.24 3.92
CA THR A 80 -1.66 3.59 4.18
C THR A 80 -2.35 4.24 5.38
N THR A 81 -3.68 4.12 5.49
CA THR A 81 -4.42 4.67 6.64
C THR A 81 -3.96 4.03 7.94
N MET A 82 -3.78 2.71 7.96
CA MET A 82 -3.28 2.00 9.13
C MET A 82 -1.82 2.37 9.43
N ALA A 83 -0.96 2.47 8.41
CA ALA A 83 0.44 2.84 8.56
C ALA A 83 0.59 4.25 9.14
N ARG A 84 -0.23 5.20 8.67
CA ARG A 84 -0.31 6.56 9.22
C ARG A 84 -0.71 6.53 10.69
N ASN A 85 -1.73 5.76 11.04
CA ASN A 85 -2.16 5.62 12.43
C ASN A 85 -1.06 5.03 13.31
N ALA A 86 -0.31 4.03 12.83
CA ALA A 86 0.86 3.48 13.53
C ALA A 86 1.97 4.53 13.73
N ALA A 87 2.25 5.37 12.73
CA ALA A 87 3.26 6.43 12.80
C ALA A 87 2.89 7.55 13.79
N TYR A 88 1.63 7.97 13.85
CA TYR A 88 1.17 8.97 14.83
C TYR A 88 1.49 8.55 16.28
N ILE A 89 1.36 7.26 16.57
CA ILE A 89 1.60 6.71 17.90
C ILE A 89 3.09 6.66 18.19
N GLN A 90 3.91 6.27 17.22
CA GLN A 90 5.37 6.31 17.34
C GLN A 90 5.86 7.71 17.74
N ASN A 91 5.28 8.75 17.15
CA ASN A 91 5.67 10.13 17.40
C ASN A 91 5.12 10.68 18.74
N GLY A 92 4.28 9.91 19.44
CA GLY A 92 3.67 10.31 20.72
C GLY A 92 2.62 11.41 20.56
N ASP A 93 2.05 11.54 19.35
CA ASP A 93 1.09 12.57 19.00
C ASP A 93 -0.34 12.11 19.33
N ASP A 94 -0.84 12.60 20.46
CA ASP A 94 -2.23 12.52 20.94
C ASP A 94 -2.82 11.10 21.19
N MET A 95 -2.92 10.73 22.48
CA MET A 95 -3.48 9.47 22.98
C MET A 95 -4.93 9.63 23.46
N THR A 96 -5.78 10.26 22.65
CA THR A 96 -7.23 10.34 22.87
C THR A 96 -7.92 8.97 22.68
N ARG A 97 -9.12 8.80 23.26
CA ARG A 97 -9.88 7.54 23.21
C ARG A 97 -10.24 7.12 21.77
N SER A 98 -10.58 8.06 20.90
CA SER A 98 -10.87 7.81 19.48
C SER A 98 -9.61 7.35 18.73
N ARG A 99 -8.46 7.98 18.99
CA ARG A 99 -7.16 7.60 18.43
C ARG A 99 -6.70 6.22 18.92
N MET A 100 -7.01 5.86 20.16
CA MET A 100 -6.73 4.52 20.71
C MET A 100 -7.41 3.40 19.93
N GLN A 101 -8.66 3.59 19.48
CA GLN A 101 -9.34 2.58 18.66
C GLN A 101 -8.66 2.41 17.30
N LEU A 102 -8.26 3.52 16.67
CA LEU A 102 -7.53 3.51 15.41
C LEU A 102 -6.13 2.87 15.55
N MET A 103 -5.48 3.12 16.68
CA MET A 103 -4.23 2.47 17.07
C MET A 103 -4.37 0.95 17.14
N TRP A 104 -5.37 0.46 17.88
CA TRP A 104 -5.57 -0.99 18.02
C TRP A 104 -5.98 -1.68 16.73
N ALA A 105 -6.68 -0.96 15.85
CA ALA A 105 -6.98 -1.43 14.50
C ALA A 105 -5.69 -1.55 13.67
N ALA A 106 -4.82 -0.54 13.69
CA ALA A 106 -3.54 -0.56 12.98
C ALA A 106 -2.62 -1.67 13.48
N TYR A 107 -2.48 -1.77 14.81
CA TYR A 107 -1.73 -2.83 15.48
C TYR A 107 -2.18 -4.22 15.02
N LYS A 108 -3.49 -4.52 15.08
CA LYS A 108 -4.04 -5.83 14.69
C LYS A 108 -3.78 -6.17 13.21
N VAL A 109 -3.79 -5.17 12.33
CA VAL A 109 -3.54 -5.38 10.90
C VAL A 109 -2.08 -5.74 10.67
N PHE A 110 -1.15 -5.00 11.25
CA PHE A 110 0.27 -5.20 11.00
C PHE A 110 0.87 -6.34 11.83
N GLU A 111 0.38 -6.59 13.04
CA GLU A 111 0.76 -7.77 13.85
C GLU A 111 0.64 -9.06 13.04
N ARG A 112 -0.44 -9.22 12.27
CA ARG A 112 -0.66 -10.37 11.38
C ARG A 112 0.27 -10.43 10.17
N MET A 113 0.98 -9.34 9.89
CA MET A 113 1.90 -9.21 8.76
C MET A 113 3.36 -9.13 9.20
N VAL A 114 3.63 -9.12 10.52
CA VAL A 114 4.98 -9.10 11.06
C VAL A 114 5.59 -10.49 10.89
N PRO A 115 6.80 -10.61 10.30
CA PRO A 115 7.55 -11.87 10.29
C PRO A 115 7.78 -12.38 11.71
N ILE A 116 7.71 -13.70 11.92
CA ILE A 116 7.82 -14.31 13.25
C ILE A 116 9.13 -13.89 13.94
N GLU A 117 10.22 -13.78 13.17
CA GLU A 117 11.54 -13.40 13.68
C GLU A 117 11.57 -11.98 14.27
N GLN A 118 10.78 -11.06 13.71
CA GLN A 118 10.66 -9.69 14.24
C GLN A 118 9.74 -9.63 15.46
N LEU A 119 8.69 -10.46 15.50
CA LEU A 119 7.85 -10.60 16.70
C LEU A 119 8.66 -11.15 17.87
N GLU A 120 9.49 -12.17 17.64
CA GLU A 120 10.40 -12.75 18.62
C GLU A 120 11.34 -11.69 19.21
N GLN A 121 11.93 -10.82 18.40
CA GLN A 121 12.76 -9.72 18.90
C GLN A 121 12.01 -8.77 19.85
N THR A 122 10.75 -8.46 19.56
CA THR A 122 9.89 -7.69 20.49
C THR A 122 9.49 -8.46 21.75
N MET A 123 9.37 -9.79 21.66
CA MET A 123 9.06 -10.66 22.79
C MET A 123 10.26 -10.87 23.72
N LEU A 124 11.49 -10.71 23.21
CA LEU A 124 12.72 -10.71 24.01
C LEU A 124 12.92 -9.42 24.82
N LEU A 125 12.10 -8.39 24.59
CA LEU A 125 12.14 -7.16 25.39
C LEU A 125 11.39 -7.38 26.70
N ASP A 126 12.15 -7.71 27.74
CA ASP A 126 11.64 -7.82 29.11
C ASP A 126 10.91 -6.56 29.55
N LEU A 127 9.78 -6.77 30.23
CA LEU A 127 9.00 -5.69 30.79
C LEU A 127 9.65 -5.18 32.07
N HIS A 128 10.09 -3.92 32.07
CA HIS A 128 10.67 -3.30 33.24
C HIS A 128 9.67 -3.30 34.41
N PRO A 129 10.05 -3.67 35.66
CA PRO A 129 9.11 -3.78 36.79
C PRO A 129 8.32 -2.49 37.04
N GLY A 130 8.96 -1.32 36.91
CA GLY A 130 8.30 -0.03 37.02
C GLY A 130 7.22 0.25 35.96
N ALA A 131 7.29 -0.39 34.79
CA ALA A 131 6.25 -0.30 33.77
C ALA A 131 4.99 -1.07 34.16
N ARG A 132 5.06 -2.02 35.10
CA ARG A 132 3.89 -2.80 35.56
C ARG A 132 2.96 -2.01 36.46
N LYS A 133 3.39 -0.86 36.99
CA LYS A 133 2.60 -0.09 37.95
C LYS A 133 1.37 0.55 37.30
N GLY A 134 0.21 0.39 37.93
CA GLY A 134 -1.06 0.96 37.49
C GLY A 134 -1.00 2.48 37.34
N THR A 135 -0.17 3.15 38.15
CA THR A 135 0.11 4.59 38.07
C THR A 135 0.76 5.04 36.75
N GLN A 136 1.29 4.11 35.95
CA GLN A 136 1.82 4.39 34.62
C GLN A 136 0.72 4.47 33.55
N TYR A 137 -0.54 4.18 33.91
CA TYR A 137 -1.66 4.04 33.00
C TYR A 137 -2.85 4.92 33.38
N THR A 138 -3.71 5.18 32.39
CA THR A 138 -5.02 5.81 32.56
C THR A 138 -6.10 4.90 31.97
N ASN A 139 -7.19 4.71 32.72
CA ASN A 139 -8.35 3.98 32.24
C ASN A 139 -9.20 4.93 31.39
N LYS A 140 -9.31 4.68 30.08
CA LYS A 140 -10.13 5.51 29.18
C LYS A 140 -11.58 5.05 29.08
N ALA A 141 -11.89 3.82 29.50
CA ALA A 141 -13.26 3.37 29.58
C ALA A 141 -13.96 4.03 30.78
N GLU A 142 -13.30 4.02 31.94
CA GLU A 142 -13.78 4.55 33.22
C GLU A 142 -12.70 5.42 33.88
N PRO A 143 -12.65 6.73 33.56
CA PRO A 143 -11.58 7.62 34.04
C PRO A 143 -11.54 7.84 35.56
N SER A 144 -12.64 7.56 36.26
CA SER A 144 -12.75 7.66 37.71
C SER A 144 -12.08 6.49 38.45
N GLU A 145 -11.79 5.38 37.76
CA GLU A 145 -11.15 4.21 38.36
C GLU A 145 -9.65 4.21 38.15
N HIS A 146 -8.91 3.81 39.20
CA HIS A 146 -7.48 3.59 39.10
C HIS A 146 -7.17 2.32 38.31
N CYS A 147 -6.17 2.39 37.42
CA CYS A 147 -5.64 1.20 36.76
C CYS A 147 -5.00 0.26 37.78
N HIS A 148 -5.26 -1.03 37.63
CA HIS A 148 -4.56 -2.05 38.42
C HIS A 148 -3.13 -2.25 37.92
N ASP A 149 -2.25 -2.67 38.84
CA ASP A 149 -0.93 -3.18 38.50
C ASP A 149 -1.05 -4.35 37.50
N ILE A 150 -0.08 -4.44 36.60
CA ILE A 150 -0.01 -5.47 35.56
C ILE A 150 0.49 -6.76 36.21
N PRO A 151 -0.23 -7.89 36.04
CA PRO A 151 0.15 -9.16 36.63
C PRO A 151 1.53 -9.66 36.19
N ASP A 152 2.14 -10.50 37.02
CA ASP A 152 3.49 -11.00 36.79
C ASP A 152 3.62 -11.80 35.51
N TYR A 153 2.59 -12.55 35.10
CA TYR A 153 2.57 -13.34 33.85
C TYR A 153 2.71 -12.52 32.54
N VAL A 154 2.65 -11.18 32.61
CA VAL A 154 2.86 -10.30 31.45
C VAL A 154 4.35 -9.99 31.32
N ASP A 155 5.09 -10.88 30.67
CA ASP A 155 6.56 -10.89 30.77
C ASP A 155 7.26 -9.92 29.83
N ASN A 156 6.65 -9.61 28.68
CA ASN A 156 7.28 -8.79 27.64
C ASN A 156 6.38 -7.65 27.14
N ALA A 157 7.00 -6.74 26.38
CA ALA A 157 6.33 -5.57 25.83
C ALA A 157 5.17 -5.92 24.87
N HIS A 158 5.23 -7.06 24.18
CA HIS A 158 4.15 -7.51 23.30
C HIS A 158 2.92 -8.00 24.09
N MET A 159 3.12 -8.81 25.13
CA MET A 159 2.06 -9.23 26.06
C MET A 159 1.43 -8.03 26.78
N LEU A 160 2.24 -7.03 27.12
CA LEU A 160 1.78 -5.77 27.68
C LEU A 160 0.74 -5.11 26.77
N ILE A 161 0.99 -5.01 25.46
CA ILE A 161 0.02 -4.45 24.51
C ILE A 161 -1.29 -5.23 24.54
N GLY A 162 -1.21 -6.56 24.52
CA GLY A 162 -2.38 -7.43 24.61
C GLY A 162 -3.21 -7.19 25.88
N TYR A 163 -2.53 -7.04 27.03
CA TYR A 163 -3.17 -6.80 28.31
C TYR A 163 -3.87 -5.43 28.37
N ILE A 164 -3.15 -4.34 28.07
CA ILE A 164 -3.70 -2.98 28.16
C ILE A 164 -4.85 -2.76 27.17
N LYS A 165 -4.79 -3.40 25.99
CA LYS A 165 -5.87 -3.36 25.00
C LYS A 165 -7.16 -3.98 25.53
N ARG A 166 -7.08 -5.14 26.23
CA ARG A 166 -8.26 -5.80 26.82
C ARG A 166 -8.88 -4.97 27.94
N ARG A 167 -8.04 -4.28 28.71
CA ARG A 167 -8.44 -3.45 29.86
C ARG A 167 -8.80 -2.00 29.49
N ASN A 168 -8.67 -1.60 28.22
CA ASN A 168 -8.82 -0.21 27.76
C ASN A 168 -7.91 0.79 28.50
N TYR A 169 -6.72 0.33 28.88
CA TYR A 169 -5.71 1.15 29.52
C TYR A 169 -4.83 1.82 28.46
N LEU A 170 -4.39 3.05 28.75
CA LEU A 170 -3.40 3.76 27.96
C LEU A 170 -2.20 4.13 28.83
N PRO A 171 -0.97 3.95 28.33
CA PRO A 171 0.20 4.42 29.04
C PRO A 171 0.20 5.96 29.05
N ILE A 172 0.55 6.54 30.20
CA ILE A 172 0.69 7.99 30.36
C ILE A 172 1.98 8.44 29.66
N ARG A 173 1.93 9.53 28.88
CA ARG A 173 3.08 10.03 28.12
C ARG A 173 4.31 10.24 29.02
N GLY A 174 5.48 9.79 28.56
CA GLY A 174 6.75 9.95 29.27
C GLY A 174 7.07 8.85 30.30
N THR A 175 6.10 8.02 30.67
CA THR A 175 6.28 6.89 31.60
C THR A 175 7.11 5.75 31.01
N LEU A 176 7.54 4.82 31.88
CA LEU A 176 8.24 3.61 31.45
C LEU A 176 7.32 2.73 30.57
N ALA A 177 6.06 2.59 30.98
CA ALA A 177 5.03 1.91 30.21
C ALA A 177 4.90 2.50 28.78
N HIS A 178 4.87 3.82 28.67
CA HIS A 178 4.80 4.51 27.39
C HIS A 178 5.98 4.18 26.49
N ARG A 179 7.20 4.14 27.04
CA ARG A 179 8.41 3.77 26.28
C ARG A 179 8.34 2.34 25.75
N HIS A 180 7.85 1.38 26.52
CA HIS A 180 7.66 0.00 26.04
C HIS A 180 6.63 -0.09 24.92
N VAL A 181 5.50 0.60 25.07
CA VAL A 181 4.46 0.67 24.03
C VAL A 181 5.03 1.28 22.75
N LEU A 182 5.76 2.40 22.83
CA LEU A 182 6.40 3.03 21.68
C LEU A 182 7.34 2.08 20.92
N LYS A 183 8.15 1.29 21.63
CA LYS A 183 9.06 0.32 20.98
C LYS A 183 8.30 -0.75 20.17
N VAL A 184 7.20 -1.27 20.70
CA VAL A 184 6.37 -2.25 19.96
C VAL A 184 5.71 -1.59 18.75
N PHE A 185 5.21 -0.36 18.90
CA PHE A 185 4.62 0.38 17.78
C PHE A 185 5.65 0.76 16.71
N GLN A 186 6.90 1.02 17.09
CA GLN A 186 7.99 1.24 16.15
C GLN A 186 8.29 -0.02 15.32
N ALA A 187 8.36 -1.20 15.94
CA ALA A 187 8.54 -2.46 15.23
C ALA A 187 7.41 -2.68 14.20
N ILE A 188 6.17 -2.39 14.60
CA ILE A 188 5.01 -2.47 13.72
C ILE A 188 5.04 -1.45 12.58
N ALA A 189 5.45 -0.21 12.86
CA ALA A 189 5.60 0.83 11.85
C ALA A 189 6.65 0.46 10.79
N ASN A 190 7.73 -0.22 11.19
CA ASN A 190 8.74 -0.74 10.27
C ASN A 190 8.16 -1.81 9.32
N VAL A 191 7.31 -2.70 9.84
CA VAL A 191 6.59 -3.68 8.99
C VAL A 191 5.64 -2.98 8.03
N ALA A 192 4.93 -1.94 8.50
CA ALA A 192 4.08 -1.14 7.64
C ALA A 192 4.86 -0.51 6.47
N ALA A 193 6.06 0.03 6.73
CA ALA A 193 6.94 0.57 5.70
C ALA A 193 7.39 -0.51 4.71
N ALA A 194 7.79 -1.69 5.18
CA ALA A 194 8.17 -2.80 4.31
C ALA A 194 7.03 -3.28 3.41
N GLN A 195 5.79 -3.32 3.92
CA GLN A 195 4.62 -3.67 3.13
C GLN A 195 4.28 -2.60 2.08
N LEU A 196 4.49 -1.32 2.38
CA LEU A 196 4.31 -0.24 1.40
C LEU A 196 5.37 -0.31 0.29
N ASN A 197 6.61 -0.64 0.61
CA ASN A 197 7.66 -0.86 -0.40
C ASN A 197 7.28 -2.02 -1.35
N LYS A 198 6.77 -3.13 -0.81
CA LYS A 198 6.26 -4.25 -1.64
C LYS A 198 5.13 -3.81 -2.57
N MET A 199 4.26 -2.92 -2.11
CA MET A 199 3.19 -2.36 -2.96
C MET A 199 3.79 -1.47 -4.05
N GLU A 200 4.79 -0.64 -3.74
CA GLU A 200 5.51 0.18 -4.72
C GLU A 200 6.17 -0.68 -5.81
N ASP A 201 6.81 -1.77 -5.43
CA ASP A 201 7.42 -2.70 -6.40
C ASP A 201 6.37 -3.38 -7.27
N ALA A 202 5.24 -3.78 -6.68
CA ALA A 202 4.11 -4.30 -7.46
C ALA A 202 3.61 -3.26 -8.48
N ILE A 203 3.60 -1.97 -8.13
CA ILE A 203 3.23 -0.88 -9.06
C ILE A 203 4.27 -0.69 -10.15
N LYS A 204 5.56 -0.72 -9.83
CA LYS A 204 6.63 -0.65 -10.83
C LYS A 204 6.53 -1.82 -11.81
N GLN A 205 6.22 -3.03 -11.31
CA GLN A 205 5.97 -4.19 -12.16
C GLN A 205 4.71 -4.03 -13.01
N MET A 206 3.60 -3.52 -12.45
CA MET A 206 2.39 -3.19 -13.22
C MET A 206 2.72 -2.23 -14.35
N ARG A 207 3.39 -1.11 -14.03
CA ARG A 207 3.84 -0.12 -15.00
C ARG A 207 4.69 -0.78 -16.08
N SER A 208 5.72 -1.53 -15.71
CA SER A 208 6.61 -2.22 -16.66
C SER A 208 5.84 -3.17 -17.57
N ASN A 209 4.95 -4.00 -17.03
CA ASN A 209 4.12 -4.94 -17.80
C ASN A 209 3.16 -4.20 -18.74
N THR A 210 2.54 -3.11 -18.29
CA THR A 210 1.70 -2.25 -19.12
C THR A 210 2.50 -1.64 -20.27
N TYR A 211 3.71 -1.14 -20.03
CA TYR A 211 4.59 -0.62 -21.09
C TYR A 211 5.09 -1.72 -22.04
N LYS A 212 5.37 -2.92 -21.54
CA LYS A 212 5.72 -4.08 -22.40
C LYS A 212 4.59 -4.42 -23.38
N VAL A 213 3.33 -4.31 -22.95
CA VAL A 213 2.17 -4.54 -23.83
C VAL A 213 1.93 -3.34 -24.75
N TRP A 214 2.02 -2.11 -24.25
CA TRP A 214 1.67 -0.92 -25.02
C TRP A 214 2.76 -0.46 -26.00
N ASN A 215 4.05 -0.67 -25.72
CA ASN A 215 5.13 -0.18 -26.60
C ASN A 215 5.20 -0.87 -27.96
N PRO A 216 5.09 -2.21 -28.08
CA PRO A 216 5.02 -2.87 -29.39
C PRO A 216 3.79 -2.45 -30.20
N LEU A 217 2.66 -2.21 -29.52
CA LEU A 217 1.41 -1.76 -30.13
C LEU A 217 1.48 -0.31 -30.64
N ILE A 218 2.30 0.55 -30.01
CA ILE A 218 2.62 1.90 -30.53
C ILE A 218 3.41 1.82 -31.83
N ILE A 219 4.40 0.92 -31.92
CA ILE A 219 5.18 0.75 -33.14
C ILE A 219 4.28 0.25 -34.27
N ALA A 220 3.34 -0.64 -33.96
CA ALA A 220 2.34 -1.16 -34.89
C ALA A 220 1.31 -0.12 -35.37
N GLY A 221 1.12 0.97 -34.62
CA GLY A 221 0.22 2.09 -34.94
C GLY A 221 0.87 3.23 -35.71
N LEU A 222 2.19 3.21 -35.93
CA LEU A 222 2.89 4.22 -36.73
C LEU A 222 2.41 4.18 -38.20
N PRO A 223 2.46 5.31 -38.93
CA PRO A 223 2.10 5.36 -40.34
C PRO A 223 2.90 4.33 -41.13
N ASP A 224 2.28 3.83 -42.21
CA ASP A 224 2.68 2.70 -43.05
C ASP A 224 4.00 2.96 -43.80
N THR A 225 5.07 3.17 -43.03
CA THR A 225 6.43 3.41 -43.46
C THR A 225 7.16 2.07 -43.51
N LEU A 226 8.14 1.97 -44.42
CA LEU A 226 8.84 0.73 -44.73
C LEU A 226 9.52 0.11 -43.50
N ASP A 227 9.91 0.95 -42.53
CA ASP A 227 10.56 0.53 -41.29
C ASP A 227 9.57 -0.05 -40.25
N VAL A 228 8.34 0.45 -40.20
CA VAL A 228 7.27 -0.10 -39.33
C VAL A 228 6.88 -1.51 -39.77
N LYS A 229 6.79 -1.75 -41.09
CA LYS A 229 6.56 -3.09 -41.66
C LYS A 229 7.67 -4.07 -41.31
N LYS A 230 8.93 -3.62 -41.32
CA LYS A 230 10.09 -4.45 -40.92
C LYS A 230 10.06 -4.79 -39.43
N ILE A 231 9.72 -3.83 -38.56
CA ILE A 231 9.66 -4.08 -37.11
C ILE A 231 8.50 -5.03 -36.76
N LEU A 232 7.34 -4.86 -37.39
CA LEU A 232 6.21 -5.77 -37.25
C LEU A 232 6.52 -7.18 -37.74
N TYR A 233 7.15 -7.29 -38.91
CA TYR A 233 7.54 -8.59 -39.48
C TYR A 233 8.57 -9.33 -38.62
N ASN A 234 9.48 -8.61 -37.96
CA ASN A 234 10.46 -9.20 -37.06
C ASN A 234 9.86 -9.53 -35.68
N GLY A 235 9.03 -8.65 -35.11
CA GLY A 235 8.42 -8.87 -33.79
C GLY A 235 7.34 -9.97 -33.76
N MET A 236 6.76 -10.33 -34.91
CA MET A 236 5.81 -11.44 -35.04
C MET A 236 6.47 -12.81 -35.25
N LYS A 237 7.77 -12.88 -35.56
CA LYS A 237 8.48 -14.16 -35.72
C LYS A 237 8.90 -14.81 -34.40
N ASP A 238 8.93 -14.03 -33.33
CA ASP A 238 9.38 -14.46 -31.99
C ASP A 238 8.22 -14.73 -31.01
N LEU A 239 6.98 -14.87 -31.52
CA LEU A 239 5.78 -15.35 -30.82
C LEU A 239 5.42 -16.75 -31.32
#